data_AF-A0A959HGZ6-F1
#
_entry.id   AF-A0A959HGZ6-F1
#
_cell.length_a   1.000
_cell.length_b   1.000
_cell.length_c   1.000
_cell.angle_alpha   90.00
_cell.angle_beta   90.00
_cell.angle_gamma   90.00
#
_symmetry.space_group_name_H-M   'P 1'
#
loop_
_entity.id
_entity.type
_entity.pdbx_description
1 polymer ?
#
loop_
_entity_poly.entity_id
_entity_poly.type
_entity_poly.pdbx_seq_one_letter_code
_entity_poly.pdbx_strand_id
1 'polypeptide(L)'
;MKLIITSFIACLLSFSLLNAQVVKEEPVEEPYKDYNERPYPATNIPPSPEVAGFMAEFEDSEVGNLKVYSDFDEQPSSDYYFAGEKISALHQELFTAEFRELIKTENAYATYSIKGNAREHYIIRLPTNKGPNTLWLFTVEGEVVKPLQLLAYAFCKDGSCYQQDSWITDLDGDTDLDILVKTRRTNANSKKVLEKNEQVYLQNEAGDFRLVEKGLIRFEPGKFDMEELEY
;
A
#
# COMPACT_ATOMS: atom_id res chain seq x y z
N MET A 1 54.20 66.48 -57.74
CA MET A 1 54.19 65.00 -57.82
C MET A 1 53.48 64.48 -56.57
N LYS A 2 52.36 63.75 -56.78
CA LYS A 2 51.56 62.95 -55.82
C LYS A 2 50.77 63.62 -54.68
N LEU A 3 49.44 63.62 -54.91
CA LEU A 3 48.31 63.44 -53.98
C LEU A 3 48.60 62.47 -52.81
N ILE A 4 47.91 62.62 -51.68
CA ILE A 4 46.95 61.63 -51.11
C ILE A 4 46.23 62.21 -49.87
N ILE A 5 44.91 62.05 -49.88
CA ILE A 5 43.89 62.32 -48.86
C ILE A 5 43.79 61.12 -47.92
N THR A 6 43.54 61.32 -46.61
CA THR A 6 42.71 60.45 -45.72
C THR A 6 42.73 61.00 -44.29
N SER A 7 41.63 61.54 -43.74
CA SER A 7 40.52 60.83 -43.07
C SER A 7 40.97 59.89 -41.94
N PHE A 8 40.69 60.28 -40.69
CA PHE A 8 40.53 59.34 -39.57
C PHE A 8 39.24 59.70 -38.82
N ILE A 9 38.21 58.91 -39.12
CA ILE A 9 36.90 58.92 -38.48
C ILE A 9 37.00 58.10 -37.20
N ALA A 10 36.48 58.68 -36.12
CA ALA A 10 36.30 58.05 -34.83
C ALA A 10 35.38 56.82 -34.94
N CYS A 11 35.80 55.70 -34.35
CA CYS A 11 34.93 54.55 -34.12
C CYS A 11 34.97 54.22 -32.62
N LEU A 12 34.05 54.82 -31.86
CA LEU A 12 33.74 54.38 -30.51
C LEU A 12 33.06 53.00 -30.60
N LEU A 13 33.75 51.98 -30.11
CA LEU A 13 33.21 50.65 -29.88
C LEU A 13 32.47 50.64 -28.55
N SER A 14 31.15 50.85 -28.59
CA SER A 14 30.24 50.57 -27.48
C SER A 14 30.01 49.07 -27.43
N PHE A 15 30.69 48.37 -26.52
CA PHE A 15 30.36 46.99 -26.18
C PHE A 15 29.09 46.98 -25.30
N SER A 16 27.94 46.78 -25.94
CA SER A 16 26.70 46.43 -25.24
C SER A 16 26.77 44.97 -24.82
N LEU A 17 27.06 44.71 -23.54
CA LEU A 17 26.87 43.41 -22.91
C LEU A 17 25.37 43.13 -22.83
N LEU A 18 24.82 42.40 -23.81
CA LEU A 18 23.53 41.73 -23.67
C LEU A 18 23.73 40.53 -22.75
N ASN A 19 23.32 40.68 -21.49
CA ASN A 19 23.01 39.54 -20.62
C ASN A 19 21.75 38.86 -21.17
N ALA A 20 21.93 37.83 -21.99
CA ALA A 20 20.88 36.86 -22.24
C ALA A 20 20.68 36.06 -20.95
N GLN A 21 19.74 36.49 -20.11
CA GLN A 21 19.17 35.61 -19.10
C GLN A 21 18.44 34.50 -19.85
N VAL A 22 19.11 33.36 -20.01
CA VAL A 22 18.44 32.11 -20.34
C VAL A 22 17.55 31.81 -19.13
N VAL A 23 16.29 32.19 -19.24
CA VAL A 23 15.24 31.66 -18.38
C VAL A 23 15.21 30.17 -18.69
N LYS A 24 15.78 29.36 -17.80
CA LYS A 24 15.42 27.95 -17.72
C LYS A 24 13.94 27.94 -17.34
N GLU A 25 13.06 27.81 -18.34
CA GLU A 25 11.73 27.30 -18.07
C GLU A 25 11.94 25.90 -17.50
N GLU A 26 11.70 25.76 -16.19
CA GLU A 26 11.47 24.44 -15.63
C GLU A 26 10.31 23.82 -16.41
N PRO A 27 10.44 22.57 -16.88
CA PRO A 27 9.33 21.92 -17.56
C PRO A 27 8.14 21.93 -16.60
N VAL A 28 7.07 22.62 -17.00
CA VAL A 28 5.77 22.46 -16.37
C VAL A 28 5.35 21.03 -16.69
N GLU A 29 5.57 20.13 -15.73
CA GLU A 29 5.02 18.78 -15.79
C GLU A 29 3.50 18.95 -15.85
N GLU A 30 2.93 18.73 -17.04
CA GLU A 30 1.48 18.63 -17.15
C GLU A 30 1.04 17.48 -16.25
N PRO A 31 0.09 17.71 -15.31
CA PRO A 31 -0.41 16.62 -14.47
C PRO A 31 -0.96 15.56 -15.41
N TYR A 32 -0.40 14.36 -15.30
CA TYR A 32 -0.57 13.20 -16.16
C TYR A 32 -1.98 13.12 -16.77
N LYS A 33 -2.08 13.51 -18.05
CA LYS A 33 -3.35 13.72 -18.78
C LYS A 33 -4.26 12.49 -18.90
N ASP A 34 -3.83 11.32 -18.41
CA ASP A 34 -4.56 10.05 -18.52
C ASP A 34 -5.08 9.50 -17.18
N TYR A 35 -4.89 10.22 -16.05
CA TYR A 35 -5.44 9.84 -14.74
C TYR A 35 -6.82 10.46 -14.44
N ASN A 36 -7.35 11.31 -15.32
CA ASN A 36 -8.62 12.02 -15.11
C ASN A 36 -9.89 11.19 -15.39
N GLU A 37 -9.77 9.94 -15.84
CA GLU A 37 -10.94 9.11 -16.21
C GLU A 37 -11.28 8.01 -15.19
N ARG A 38 -10.56 7.90 -14.08
CA ARG A 38 -10.95 6.99 -12.99
C ARG A 38 -11.81 7.72 -11.95
N PRO A 39 -12.80 7.04 -11.33
CA PRO A 39 -13.74 7.62 -10.36
C PRO A 39 -13.07 7.83 -8.99
N TYR A 40 -11.82 8.28 -8.96
CA TYR A 40 -11.12 8.54 -7.71
C TYR A 40 -11.73 9.76 -7.03
N PRO A 41 -11.90 9.74 -5.69
CA PRO A 41 -12.09 10.98 -4.97
C PRO A 41 -10.89 11.91 -5.26
N ALA A 42 -11.13 13.21 -5.39
CA ALA A 42 -10.19 14.24 -5.85
C ALA A 42 -8.86 14.35 -5.05
N THR A 43 -8.65 13.50 -4.04
CA THR A 43 -7.49 13.46 -3.14
C THR A 43 -6.49 12.34 -3.43
N ASN A 44 -6.83 11.31 -4.23
CA ASN A 44 -5.92 10.19 -4.55
C ASN A 44 -5.17 10.37 -5.88
N ILE A 45 -4.55 11.55 -6.08
CA ILE A 45 -3.67 11.74 -7.24
C ILE A 45 -2.31 11.12 -6.89
N PRO A 46 -1.81 10.13 -7.65
CA PRO A 46 -0.49 9.57 -7.41
C PRO A 46 0.58 10.67 -7.55
N PRO A 47 1.57 10.74 -6.64
CA PRO A 47 2.59 11.79 -6.65
C PRO A 47 3.61 11.63 -7.78
N SER A 48 3.72 10.44 -8.37
CA SER A 48 4.65 10.12 -9.46
C SER A 48 4.11 9.02 -10.38
N PRO A 49 4.64 8.88 -11.62
CA PRO A 49 4.34 7.75 -12.50
C PRO A 49 4.65 6.40 -11.88
N GLU A 50 5.71 6.33 -11.08
CA GLU A 50 6.16 5.11 -10.42
C GLU A 50 5.14 4.65 -9.39
N VAL A 51 4.63 5.56 -8.56
CA VAL A 51 3.53 5.24 -7.64
C VAL A 51 2.27 4.88 -8.40
N ALA A 52 1.96 5.62 -9.48
CA ALA A 52 0.80 5.36 -10.29
C ALA A 52 0.84 3.94 -10.92
N GLY A 53 2.03 3.53 -11.39
CA GLY A 53 2.30 2.18 -11.88
C GLY A 53 2.12 1.11 -10.80
N PHE A 54 2.57 1.38 -9.57
CA PHE A 54 2.34 0.48 -8.43
C PHE A 54 0.86 0.33 -8.12
N MET A 55 0.10 1.43 -8.05
CA MET A 55 -1.34 1.41 -7.78
C MET A 55 -2.10 0.60 -8.83
N ALA A 56 -1.65 0.65 -10.09
CA ALA A 56 -2.27 -0.07 -11.20
C ALA A 56 -2.06 -1.59 -11.17
N GLU A 57 -1.20 -2.13 -10.29
CA GLU A 57 -1.00 -3.57 -10.11
C GLU A 57 -2.10 -4.25 -9.30
N PHE A 58 -3.01 -3.47 -8.70
CA PHE A 58 -4.04 -3.97 -7.81
C PHE A 58 -5.40 -3.99 -8.49
N GLU A 59 -6.18 -5.01 -8.17
CA GLU A 59 -7.60 -5.04 -8.50
C GLU A 59 -8.39 -4.20 -7.49
N ASP A 60 -9.30 -3.35 -7.97
CA ASP A 60 -10.15 -2.55 -7.08
C ASP A 60 -11.23 -3.43 -6.44
N SER A 61 -11.41 -3.29 -5.13
CA SER A 61 -12.42 -4.02 -4.36
C SER A 61 -13.33 -3.08 -3.56
N GLU A 62 -14.61 -3.07 -3.90
CA GLU A 62 -15.64 -2.38 -3.14
C GLU A 62 -16.03 -3.20 -1.91
N VAL A 63 -15.41 -2.90 -0.77
CA VAL A 63 -15.59 -3.67 0.46
C VAL A 63 -16.65 -3.05 1.37
N GLY A 64 -17.77 -3.75 1.55
CA GLY A 64 -18.72 -3.47 2.63
C GLY A 64 -18.49 -4.33 3.88
N ASN A 65 -17.96 -5.55 3.67
CA ASN A 65 -17.52 -6.48 4.71
C ASN A 65 -16.60 -7.53 4.07
N LEU A 66 -15.30 -7.44 4.33
CA LEU A 66 -14.29 -8.34 3.79
C LEU A 66 -13.63 -9.14 4.91
N LYS A 67 -13.78 -10.47 4.87
CA LYS A 67 -12.96 -11.37 5.69
C LYS A 67 -11.62 -11.60 4.99
N VAL A 68 -10.53 -11.34 5.70
CA VAL A 68 -9.15 -11.57 5.27
C VAL A 68 -8.58 -12.73 6.08
N TYR A 69 -8.14 -13.78 5.38
CA TYR A 69 -7.62 -15.01 5.96
C TYR A 69 -6.41 -15.50 5.16
N SER A 70 -5.52 -16.25 5.80
CA SER A 70 -4.32 -16.82 5.18
C SER A 70 -4.57 -18.27 4.78
N ASP A 71 -4.23 -18.63 3.55
CA ASP A 71 -4.02 -20.03 3.18
C ASP A 71 -2.79 -20.58 3.92
N PHE A 72 -2.89 -21.81 4.43
CA PHE A 72 -1.82 -22.47 5.18
C PHE A 72 -0.76 -23.08 4.25
N ASP A 73 -1.15 -23.47 3.03
CA ASP A 73 -0.30 -24.20 2.11
C ASP A 73 0.77 -23.31 1.46
N GLU A 74 1.95 -23.88 1.19
CA GLU A 74 3.07 -23.15 0.55
C GLU A 74 2.68 -22.58 -0.81
N GLN A 75 1.88 -23.33 -1.57
CA GLN A 75 1.27 -22.86 -2.80
C GLN A 75 -0.22 -22.67 -2.53
N PRO A 76 -0.72 -21.43 -2.59
CA PRO A 76 -2.14 -21.20 -2.40
C PRO A 76 -2.95 -21.93 -3.47
N SER A 77 -4.13 -22.38 -3.09
CA SER A 77 -5.11 -22.96 -4.02
C SER A 77 -5.46 -21.99 -5.16
N SER A 78 -5.88 -22.52 -6.31
CA SER A 78 -6.21 -21.69 -7.48
C SER A 78 -7.41 -20.76 -7.26
N ASP A 79 -8.26 -21.09 -6.30
CA ASP A 79 -9.42 -20.34 -5.85
C ASP A 79 -9.15 -19.52 -4.58
N TYR A 80 -7.89 -19.48 -4.12
CA TYR A 80 -7.53 -18.64 -2.99
C TYR A 80 -7.71 -17.17 -3.32
N TYR A 81 -8.65 -16.55 -2.61
CA TYR A 81 -9.11 -15.18 -2.87
C TYR A 81 -7.99 -14.12 -2.83
N PHE A 82 -6.91 -14.37 -2.09
CA PHE A 82 -5.78 -13.47 -1.93
C PHE A 82 -4.49 -13.98 -2.59
N ALA A 83 -4.59 -14.80 -3.64
CA ALA A 83 -3.42 -15.29 -4.38
C ALA A 83 -2.57 -14.14 -4.94
N GLY A 84 -3.21 -13.19 -5.61
CA GLY A 84 -2.61 -11.98 -6.17
C GLY A 84 -1.62 -12.22 -7.30
N GLU A 85 -1.13 -11.12 -7.88
CA GLU A 85 -0.08 -11.12 -8.91
C GLU A 85 1.24 -10.58 -8.34
N LYS A 86 2.37 -11.09 -8.84
CA LYS A 86 3.68 -10.66 -8.33
C LYS A 86 3.92 -9.18 -8.63
N ILE A 87 4.24 -8.42 -7.58
CA ILE A 87 4.59 -7.00 -7.68
C ILE A 87 5.87 -6.83 -8.51
N SER A 88 5.84 -5.91 -9.47
CA SER A 88 6.97 -5.62 -10.36
C SER A 88 8.21 -5.25 -9.56
N ALA A 89 9.38 -5.77 -9.97
CA ALA A 89 10.66 -5.45 -9.35
C ALA A 89 10.94 -3.94 -9.28
N LEU A 90 10.41 -3.16 -10.23
CA LEU A 90 10.53 -1.70 -10.23
C LEU A 90 9.79 -1.07 -9.04
N HIS A 91 8.59 -1.56 -8.72
CA HIS A 91 7.76 -1.00 -7.65
C HIS A 91 8.15 -1.52 -6.25
N GLN A 92 8.92 -2.60 -6.16
CA GLN A 92 9.45 -3.11 -4.87
C GLN A 92 10.36 -2.08 -4.17
N GLU A 93 10.97 -1.17 -4.93
CA GLU A 93 11.81 -0.09 -4.40
C GLU A 93 11.00 1.01 -3.68
N LEU A 94 9.67 1.04 -3.84
CA LEU A 94 8.79 1.97 -3.12
C LEU A 94 8.57 1.57 -1.66
N PHE A 95 8.82 0.31 -1.30
CA PHE A 95 8.63 -0.17 0.07
C PHE A 95 9.70 0.37 1.02
N THR A 96 9.33 0.47 2.30
CA THR A 96 10.29 0.73 3.39
C THR A 96 11.44 -0.29 3.36
N ALA A 97 12.61 0.11 3.86
CA ALA A 97 13.81 -0.73 3.81
C ALA A 97 13.60 -2.11 4.44
N GLU A 98 12.88 -2.20 5.56
CA GLU A 98 12.54 -3.46 6.23
C GLU A 98 11.78 -4.41 5.29
N PHE A 99 10.72 -3.93 4.66
CA PHE A 99 9.90 -4.76 3.76
C PHE A 99 10.60 -5.03 2.44
N ARG A 100 11.37 -4.09 1.92
CA ARG A 100 12.12 -4.28 0.68
C ARG A 100 13.08 -5.47 0.75
N GLU A 101 13.81 -5.61 1.86
CA GLU A 101 14.72 -6.74 2.04
C GLU A 101 13.97 -8.08 2.12
N LEU A 102 12.81 -8.10 2.80
CA LEU A 102 11.94 -9.27 2.84
C LEU A 102 11.35 -9.62 1.46
N ILE A 103 10.97 -8.61 0.68
CA ILE A 103 10.39 -8.80 -0.66
C ILE A 103 11.43 -9.33 -1.64
N LYS A 104 12.68 -8.88 -1.54
CA LYS A 104 13.79 -9.41 -2.37
C LYS A 104 14.01 -10.91 -2.17
N THR A 105 13.73 -11.42 -0.97
CA THR A 105 13.89 -12.84 -0.66
C THR A 105 12.64 -13.66 -0.99
N GLU A 106 11.45 -13.16 -0.67
CA GLU A 106 10.21 -13.94 -0.67
C GLU A 106 9.25 -13.62 -1.85
N ASN A 107 9.47 -12.50 -2.54
CA ASN A 107 8.51 -11.84 -3.44
C ASN A 107 7.26 -11.32 -2.70
N ALA A 108 6.65 -10.26 -3.24
CA ALA A 108 5.34 -9.77 -2.82
C ALA A 108 4.33 -9.90 -3.95
N TYR A 109 3.06 -10.04 -3.58
CA TYR A 109 1.96 -10.20 -4.52
C TYR A 109 0.86 -9.16 -4.22
N ALA A 110 0.54 -8.35 -5.22
CA ALA A 110 -0.56 -7.40 -5.19
C ALA A 110 -1.88 -8.18 -5.23
N THR A 111 -2.75 -7.91 -4.27
CA THR A 111 -4.09 -8.51 -4.24
C THR A 111 -5.11 -7.44 -4.61
N TYR A 112 -5.66 -6.74 -3.62
CA TYR A 112 -6.69 -5.72 -3.81
C TYR A 112 -6.25 -4.35 -3.32
N SER A 113 -6.73 -3.33 -4.01
CA SER A 113 -6.88 -1.99 -3.44
C SER A 113 -8.24 -1.93 -2.74
N ILE A 114 -8.28 -1.27 -1.58
CA ILE A 114 -9.52 -0.97 -0.86
C ILE A 114 -9.56 0.52 -0.54
N LYS A 115 -10.74 1.10 -0.63
CA LYS A 115 -10.95 2.51 -0.32
C LYS A 115 -10.85 2.74 1.19
N GLY A 116 -9.92 3.58 1.62
CA GLY A 116 -9.96 4.18 2.96
C GLY A 116 -10.59 5.57 2.93
N ASN A 117 -10.69 6.21 4.10
CA ASN A 117 -11.28 7.55 4.22
C ASN A 117 -10.48 8.61 3.43
N ALA A 118 -9.24 8.92 3.86
CA ALA A 118 -8.39 9.90 3.18
C ALA A 118 -7.56 9.35 2.01
N ARG A 119 -7.31 8.03 1.99
CA ARG A 119 -6.37 7.37 1.07
C ARG A 119 -6.75 5.92 0.81
N GLU A 120 -6.27 5.39 -0.31
CA GLU A 120 -6.38 3.97 -0.63
C GLU A 120 -5.40 3.12 0.19
N HIS A 121 -5.85 1.91 0.51
CA HIS A 121 -5.06 0.89 1.17
C HIS A 121 -4.89 -0.32 0.26
N TYR A 122 -3.78 -1.01 0.41
CA TYR A 122 -3.36 -2.09 -0.48
C TYR A 122 -3.14 -3.36 0.33
N ILE A 123 -3.90 -4.41 0.01
CA ILE A 123 -3.70 -5.73 0.61
C ILE A 123 -2.61 -6.45 -0.20
N ILE A 124 -1.53 -6.82 0.47
CA ILE A 124 -0.38 -7.46 -0.15
C ILE A 124 -0.10 -8.78 0.54
N ARG A 125 0.02 -9.84 -0.27
CA ARG A 125 0.51 -11.14 0.20
C ARG A 125 2.02 -11.14 0.13
N LEU A 126 2.64 -11.41 1.26
CA LEU A 126 4.09 -11.40 1.42
C LEU A 126 4.47 -12.56 2.35
N PRO A 127 5.12 -13.63 1.85
CA PRO A 127 5.59 -14.71 2.72
C PRO A 127 6.46 -14.17 3.85
N THR A 128 6.25 -14.67 5.07
CA THR A 128 7.03 -14.28 6.25
C THR A 128 7.33 -15.51 7.11
N ASN A 129 8.02 -15.31 8.24
CA ASN A 129 8.14 -16.34 9.26
C ASN A 129 6.81 -16.73 9.93
N LYS A 130 5.70 -16.06 9.60
CA LYS A 130 4.33 -16.39 10.01
C LYS A 130 3.55 -17.17 8.96
N GLY A 131 4.22 -17.64 7.90
CA GLY A 131 3.62 -18.51 6.90
C GLY A 131 3.75 -17.96 5.48
N PRO A 132 3.52 -18.84 4.48
CA PRO A 132 3.73 -18.55 3.06
C PRO A 132 2.75 -17.50 2.51
N ASN A 133 1.57 -17.35 3.11
CA ASN A 133 0.51 -16.44 2.62
C ASN A 133 0.14 -15.36 3.63
N THR A 134 1.14 -14.81 4.32
CA THR A 134 0.91 -13.70 5.25
C THR A 134 0.37 -12.48 4.49
N LEU A 135 -0.72 -11.86 4.98
CA LEU A 135 -1.39 -10.73 4.36
C LEU A 135 -1.22 -9.46 5.21
N TRP A 136 -0.78 -8.39 4.56
CA TRP A 136 -0.55 -7.08 5.16
C TRP A 136 -1.38 -6.02 4.45
N LEU A 137 -1.81 -5.03 5.21
CA LEU A 137 -2.37 -3.78 4.71
C LEU A 137 -1.26 -2.73 4.63
N PHE A 138 -1.16 -2.08 3.47
CA PHE A 138 -0.24 -0.98 3.22
C PHE A 138 -1.00 0.28 2.80
N THR A 139 -0.32 1.41 2.89
CA THR A 139 -0.73 2.68 2.28
C THR A 139 0.44 3.28 1.52
N VAL A 140 0.16 4.17 0.59
CA VAL A 140 1.18 5.03 -0.01
C VAL A 140 1.23 6.37 0.72
N GLU A 141 2.43 6.83 1.07
CA GLU A 141 2.71 8.13 1.66
C GLU A 141 3.81 8.85 0.88
N GLY A 142 3.41 9.78 0.01
CA GLY A 142 4.33 10.32 -0.99
C GLY A 142 4.85 9.19 -1.88
N GLU A 143 6.17 9.06 -1.99
CA GLU A 143 6.82 8.02 -2.80
C GLU A 143 7.03 6.68 -2.07
N VAL A 144 6.48 6.51 -0.86
CA VAL A 144 6.81 5.35 0.00
C VAL A 144 5.59 4.54 0.34
N VAL A 145 5.66 3.23 0.07
CA VAL A 145 4.69 2.23 0.52
C VAL A 145 5.00 1.84 1.96
N LYS A 146 4.08 2.12 2.87
CA LYS A 146 4.23 1.89 4.32
C LYS A 146 3.22 0.88 4.84
N PRO A 147 3.64 -0.03 5.75
CA PRO A 147 2.73 -0.97 6.39
C PRO A 147 1.80 -0.23 7.35
N LEU A 148 0.52 -0.60 7.35
CA LEU A 148 -0.47 -0.14 8.32
C LEU A 148 -0.81 -1.22 9.34
N GLN A 149 -1.13 -2.43 8.86
CA GLN A 149 -1.66 -3.48 9.72
C GLN A 149 -1.34 -4.86 9.17
N LEU A 150 -0.90 -5.78 10.02
CA LEU A 150 -0.86 -7.20 9.69
C LEU A 150 -2.30 -7.73 9.76
N LEU A 151 -2.82 -8.25 8.65
CA LEU A 151 -4.22 -8.66 8.53
C LEU A 151 -4.39 -10.15 8.83
N ALA A 152 -3.64 -11.02 8.16
CA ALA A 152 -3.81 -12.45 8.34
C ALA A 152 -2.50 -13.24 8.22
N TYR A 153 -2.43 -14.36 8.93
CA TYR A 153 -1.36 -15.34 8.81
C TYR A 153 -1.80 -16.68 9.39
N ALA A 154 -1.17 -17.76 8.93
CA ALA A 154 -1.36 -19.10 9.49
C ALA A 154 -0.05 -19.88 9.42
N PHE A 155 0.39 -20.45 10.56
CA PHE A 155 1.57 -21.32 10.61
C PHE A 155 1.55 -22.20 11.86
N CYS A 156 2.26 -23.34 11.81
CA CYS A 156 2.49 -24.18 12.98
C CYS A 156 3.97 -24.16 13.38
N LYS A 157 4.23 -24.07 14.69
CA LYS A 157 5.56 -24.09 15.27
C LYS A 157 5.50 -24.67 16.68
N ASP A 158 6.48 -25.51 17.02
CA ASP A 158 6.66 -26.07 18.38
C ASP A 158 5.39 -26.76 18.93
N GLY A 159 4.69 -27.51 18.08
CA GLY A 159 3.47 -28.24 18.45
C GLY A 159 2.22 -27.37 18.65
N SER A 160 2.28 -26.09 18.28
CA SER A 160 1.13 -25.17 18.27
C SER A 160 0.91 -24.60 16.87
N CYS A 161 -0.34 -24.37 16.51
CA CYS A 161 -0.70 -23.65 15.29
C CYS A 161 -1.27 -22.28 15.67
N TYR A 162 -0.84 -21.27 14.92
CA TYR A 162 -1.16 -19.87 15.11
C TYR A 162 -1.93 -19.41 13.89
N GLN A 163 -3.04 -18.72 14.14
CA GLN A 163 -3.87 -18.14 13.09
C GLN A 163 -4.22 -16.71 13.48
N GLN A 164 -4.23 -15.84 12.48
CA GLN A 164 -4.87 -14.55 12.55
C GLN A 164 -5.73 -14.38 11.31
N ASP A 165 -6.98 -14.00 11.55
CA ASP A 165 -7.92 -13.54 10.52
C ASP A 165 -8.33 -12.12 10.87
N SER A 166 -8.70 -11.34 9.85
CA SER A 166 -9.24 -10.01 10.04
C SER A 166 -10.57 -9.83 9.30
N TRP A 167 -11.40 -8.90 9.77
CA TRP A 167 -12.57 -8.43 9.06
C TRP A 167 -12.46 -6.94 8.88
N ILE A 168 -12.54 -6.50 7.62
CA ILE A 168 -12.53 -5.10 7.22
C ILE A 168 -13.97 -4.71 6.91
N THR A 169 -14.57 -3.88 7.77
CA THR A 169 -15.98 -3.50 7.72
C THR A 169 -16.18 -2.28 8.60
N ASP A 170 -17.26 -1.53 8.38
CA ASP A 170 -17.74 -0.54 9.34
C ASP A 170 -18.21 -1.24 10.64
N LEU A 171 -17.56 -0.95 11.76
CA LEU A 171 -17.81 -1.58 13.06
C LEU A 171 -18.53 -0.63 14.04
N ASP A 172 -18.46 0.69 13.85
CA ASP A 172 -19.04 1.68 14.76
C ASP A 172 -20.19 2.54 14.17
N GLY A 173 -20.45 2.38 12.87
CA GLY A 173 -21.54 3.00 12.14
C GLY A 173 -21.22 4.36 11.53
N ASP A 174 -19.94 4.78 11.51
CA ASP A 174 -19.50 6.06 10.95
C ASP A 174 -19.25 6.03 9.43
N THR A 175 -19.45 4.87 8.79
CA THR A 175 -19.24 4.57 7.36
C THR A 175 -17.79 4.46 6.91
N ASP A 176 -16.82 4.65 7.81
CA ASP A 176 -15.42 4.34 7.55
C ASP A 176 -15.14 2.84 7.74
N LEU A 177 -14.06 2.36 7.13
CA LEU A 177 -13.66 0.96 7.28
C LEU A 177 -12.83 0.78 8.55
N ASP A 178 -13.26 -0.14 9.40
CA ASP A 178 -12.51 -0.58 10.58
C ASP A 178 -11.93 -1.98 10.39
N ILE A 179 -11.06 -2.40 11.32
CA ILE A 179 -10.47 -3.74 11.30
C ILE A 179 -10.73 -4.45 12.63
N LEU A 180 -11.44 -5.56 12.56
CA LEU A 180 -11.50 -6.54 13.64
C LEU A 180 -10.47 -7.63 13.38
N VAL A 181 -9.48 -7.77 14.26
CA VAL A 181 -8.47 -8.82 14.21
C VAL A 181 -8.78 -9.88 15.25
N LYS A 182 -8.84 -11.15 14.83
CA LYS A 182 -8.93 -12.28 15.76
C LYS A 182 -7.71 -13.17 15.60
N THR A 183 -7.13 -13.54 16.74
CA THR A 183 -6.03 -14.50 16.77
C THR A 183 -6.41 -15.73 17.57
N ARG A 184 -5.87 -16.87 17.17
CA ARG A 184 -6.07 -18.14 17.84
C ARG A 184 -4.76 -18.92 17.87
N ARG A 185 -4.45 -19.51 19.03
CA ARG A 185 -3.42 -20.55 19.18
C ARG A 185 -4.10 -21.87 19.48
N THR A 186 -3.83 -22.88 18.67
CA THR A 186 -4.34 -24.25 18.87
C THR A 186 -3.18 -25.21 19.10
N ASN A 187 -3.44 -26.30 19.82
CA ASN A 187 -2.50 -27.41 19.86
C ASN A 187 -2.58 -28.18 18.54
N ALA A 188 -1.44 -28.40 17.88
CA ALA A 188 -1.40 -29.00 16.54
C ALA A 188 -1.99 -30.42 16.47
N ASN A 189 -1.87 -31.21 17.54
CA ASN A 189 -2.31 -32.62 17.55
C ASN A 189 -3.79 -32.76 17.91
N SER A 190 -4.23 -32.04 18.94
CA SER A 190 -5.58 -32.18 19.51
C SER A 190 -6.59 -31.18 18.93
N LYS A 191 -6.13 -30.22 18.13
CA LYS A 191 -6.89 -29.05 17.65
C LYS A 191 -7.52 -28.20 18.76
N LYS A 192 -7.21 -28.49 20.03
CA LYS A 192 -7.73 -27.75 21.20
C LYS A 192 -7.25 -26.31 21.16
N VAL A 193 -8.19 -25.38 21.27
CA VAL A 193 -7.88 -23.95 21.45
C VAL A 193 -7.19 -23.73 22.78
N LEU A 194 -5.99 -23.18 22.72
CA LEU A 194 -5.16 -22.83 23.88
C LEU A 194 -5.34 -21.36 24.26
N GLU A 195 -5.48 -20.49 23.25
CA GLU A 195 -5.54 -19.06 23.41
C GLU A 195 -6.38 -18.43 22.29
N LYS A 196 -7.11 -17.37 22.62
CA LYS A 196 -7.81 -16.52 21.66
C LYS A 196 -7.69 -15.06 22.07
N ASN A 197 -7.46 -14.18 21.12
CA ASN A 197 -7.48 -12.74 21.33
C ASN A 197 -8.32 -12.06 20.26
N GLU A 198 -8.80 -10.87 20.59
CA GLU A 198 -9.61 -10.02 19.72
C GLU A 198 -9.16 -8.57 19.90
N GLN A 199 -8.91 -7.89 18.80
CA GLN A 199 -8.49 -6.50 18.75
C GLN A 199 -9.33 -5.77 17.71
N VAL A 200 -9.77 -4.56 18.04
CA VAL A 200 -10.53 -3.71 17.12
C VAL A 200 -9.70 -2.46 16.86
N TYR A 201 -9.59 -2.10 15.59
CA TYR A 201 -8.92 -0.90 15.15
C TYR A 201 -9.92 -0.04 14.40
N LEU A 202 -10.19 1.16 14.92
CA LEU A 202 -11.04 2.12 14.24
C LEU A 202 -10.19 2.99 13.32
N GLN A 203 -10.70 3.27 12.13
CA GLN A 203 -10.07 4.22 11.23
C GLN A 203 -10.32 5.66 11.70
N ASN A 204 -9.38 6.55 11.44
CA ASN A 204 -9.57 7.98 11.67
C ASN A 204 -9.65 8.74 10.34
N GLU A 205 -9.93 10.04 10.43
CA GLU A 205 -10.03 10.93 9.26
C GLU A 205 -8.80 10.90 8.34
N ALA A 206 -7.61 10.59 8.85
CA ALA A 206 -6.38 10.47 8.06
C ALA A 206 -6.22 9.11 7.37
N GLY A 207 -7.14 8.17 7.59
CA GLY A 207 -7.07 6.80 7.10
C GLY A 207 -6.18 5.88 7.94
N ASP A 208 -5.72 6.31 9.12
CA ASP A 208 -4.92 5.48 10.02
C ASP A 208 -5.79 4.69 10.99
N PHE A 209 -5.28 3.54 11.42
CA PHE A 209 -5.98 2.62 12.32
C PHE A 209 -5.50 2.76 13.76
N ARG A 210 -6.43 2.87 14.71
CA ARG A 210 -6.14 2.97 16.14
C ARG A 210 -6.81 1.86 16.93
N LEU A 211 -6.00 1.14 17.71
CA LEU A 211 -6.50 0.12 18.62
C LEU A 211 -7.43 0.76 19.65
N VAL A 212 -8.62 0.18 19.82
CA VAL A 212 -9.58 0.59 20.84
C VAL A 212 -9.71 -0.46 21.94
N GLU A 213 -10.16 0.00 23.11
CA GLU A 213 -10.37 -0.88 24.25
C GLU A 213 -11.47 -1.92 23.98
N LYS A 214 -11.24 -3.11 24.51
CA LYS A 214 -12.18 -4.23 24.37
C LYS A 214 -13.52 -3.88 25.01
N GLY A 215 -14.60 -4.07 24.23
CA GLY A 215 -15.97 -3.88 24.69
C GLY A 215 -16.56 -2.50 24.40
N LEU A 216 -15.78 -1.57 23.81
CA LEU A 216 -16.33 -0.33 23.24
C LEU A 216 -17.22 -0.63 22.04
N ILE A 217 -16.82 -1.59 21.21
CA ILE A 217 -17.62 -2.06 20.09
C ILE A 217 -18.24 -3.42 20.44
N ARG A 218 -19.50 -3.61 20.02
CA ARG A 218 -20.26 -4.85 20.23
C ARG A 218 -20.72 -5.40 18.89
N PHE A 219 -20.49 -6.69 18.71
CA PHE A 219 -20.87 -7.41 17.50
C PHE A 219 -21.93 -8.45 17.81
N GLU A 220 -22.73 -8.79 16.81
CA GLU A 220 -23.63 -9.94 16.88
C GLU A 220 -22.82 -11.23 17.06
N PRO A 221 -23.18 -12.10 18.03
CA PRO A 221 -22.51 -13.38 18.20
C PRO A 221 -22.50 -14.19 16.90
N GLY A 222 -21.35 -14.77 16.55
CA GLY A 222 -21.19 -15.60 15.35
C GLY A 222 -20.91 -14.85 14.05
N LYS A 223 -21.12 -13.52 13.99
CA LYS A 223 -20.91 -12.72 12.77
C LYS A 223 -19.47 -12.77 12.24
N PHE A 224 -18.50 -12.92 13.15
CA PHE A 224 -17.07 -12.82 12.86
C PHE A 224 -16.31 -14.04 13.39
N ASP A 225 -16.85 -15.23 13.18
CA ASP A 225 -16.20 -16.45 13.65
C ASP A 225 -15.05 -16.85 12.72
N MET A 226 -13.91 -17.22 13.33
CA MET A 226 -12.78 -17.78 12.60
C MET A 226 -13.12 -19.19 12.15
N GLU A 227 -12.80 -19.50 10.90
CA GLU A 227 -12.84 -20.88 10.42
C GLU A 227 -11.68 -21.67 11.04
N GLU A 228 -11.88 -22.97 11.25
CA GLU A 228 -10.78 -23.85 11.65
C GLU A 228 -9.76 -23.96 10.52
N LEU A 229 -8.47 -23.88 10.86
CA LEU A 229 -7.44 -24.20 9.88
C LEU A 229 -7.60 -25.67 9.50
N GLU A 230 -7.75 -25.91 8.21
CA GLU A 230 -7.63 -27.23 7.62
C GLU A 230 -6.15 -27.45 7.30
N TYR A 231 -5.49 -28.32 8.08
CA TYR A 231 -4.11 -28.77 7.93
C TYR A 231 -4.01 -30.24 8.32
#